data_AF-A0A8G2BTH7-F1
#
_entry.id   AF-A0A8G2BTH7-F1
#
_cell.length_a   1.000
_cell.length_b   1.000
_cell.length_c   1.000
_cell.angle_alpha   90.00
_cell.angle_beta   90.00
_cell.angle_gamma   90.00
#
_symmetry.space_group_name_H-M   'P 1'
#
loop_
_entity.id
_entity.type
_entity.pdbx_description
1 polymer ?
#
loop_
_entity_poly.entity_id
_entity_poly.type
_entity_poly.pdbx_seq_one_letter_code
_entity_poly.pdbx_strand_id
1 'polypeptide(L)'
;MTESYDPYANAIAERINGILKHEFLLEDLNLPLTQMKRLVKDAVYKYNNLRPHYSCGYKTPEYMHHQRQIKIKSYKNKQFSKASLAEL
;
A
#
# COMPACT_ATOMS: atom_id res chain seq x y z
N MET A 1 5.38 -14.65 2.26
CA MET A 1 6.64 -14.63 1.49
C MET A 1 6.28 -14.98 0.06
N THR A 2 6.70 -14.19 -0.93
CA THR A 2 6.38 -14.46 -2.34
C THR A 2 7.18 -15.66 -2.83
N GLU A 3 6.58 -16.49 -3.69
CA GLU A 3 7.23 -17.70 -4.23
C GLU A 3 8.34 -17.39 -5.24
N SER A 4 8.43 -16.14 -5.68
CA SER A 4 9.46 -15.63 -6.59
C SER A 4 10.39 -14.69 -5.81
N TYR A 5 11.71 -14.90 -5.92
CA TYR A 5 12.75 -14.01 -5.38
C TYR A 5 12.86 -12.71 -6.21
N ASP A 6 11.72 -12.13 -6.58
CA ASP A 6 11.64 -10.87 -7.31
C ASP A 6 11.75 -9.69 -6.33
N PRO A 7 12.82 -8.87 -6.42
CA PRO A 7 13.00 -7.71 -5.56
C PRO A 7 11.83 -6.73 -5.62
N TYR A 8 11.15 -6.61 -6.76
CA TYR A 8 10.04 -5.67 -6.93
C TYR A 8 8.81 -6.09 -6.13
N ALA A 9 8.42 -7.36 -6.24
CA ALA A 9 7.32 -7.93 -5.46
C ALA A 9 7.58 -7.84 -3.95
N ASN A 10 8.82 -8.09 -3.51
CA ASN A 10 9.20 -7.94 -2.10
C ASN A 10 9.11 -6.49 -1.62
N ALA A 11 9.60 -5.53 -2.40
CA ALA A 11 9.51 -4.12 -2.04
C ALA A 11 8.05 -3.64 -1.88
N ILE A 12 7.14 -4.14 -2.72
CA ILE A 12 5.70 -3.87 -2.57
C ILE A 12 5.16 -4.49 -1.29
N ALA A 13 5.49 -5.75 -1.01
CA ALA A 13 5.03 -6.45 0.19
C ALA A 13 5.53 -5.77 1.47
N GLU A 14 6.80 -5.38 1.52
CA GLU A 14 7.40 -4.66 2.64
C GLU A 14 6.71 -3.31 2.89
N ARG A 15 6.42 -2.56 1.82
CA ARG A 15 5.66 -1.30 1.92
C ARG A 15 4.29 -1.53 2.56
N ILE A 16 3.54 -2.54 2.11
CA ILE A 16 2.22 -2.86 2.67
C ILE A 16 2.35 -3.27 4.14
N ASN A 17 3.33 -4.11 4.47
CA ASN A 17 3.57 -4.53 5.85
C ASN A 17 3.90 -3.35 6.76
N GLY A 18 4.76 -2.41 6.31
CA GLY A 18 5.07 -1.20 7.06
C GLY A 18 3.80 -0.36 7.33
N ILE A 19 2.94 -0.19 6.32
CA ILE A 19 1.67 0.51 6.49
C ILE A 19 0.79 -0.17 7.55
N LEU A 20 0.60 -1.50 7.45
CA LEU A 20 -0.23 -2.23 8.40
C LEU A 20 0.32 -2.15 9.83
N LYS A 21 1.65 -2.25 9.98
CA LYS A 21 2.31 -2.16 11.27
C LYS A 21 2.13 -0.80 11.93
N HIS A 22 2.36 0.28 11.18
CA HIS A 22 2.25 1.64 11.70
C HIS A 22 0.80 2.09 11.92
N GLU A 23 -0.12 1.81 10.99
CA GLU A 23 -1.51 2.30 11.10
C GLU A 23 -2.32 1.58 12.17
N PHE A 24 -2.01 0.31 12.45
CA PHE A 24 -2.69 -0.47 13.47
C PHE A 24 -1.86 -0.66 14.75
N LEU A 25 -0.75 0.07 14.88
CA LEU A 25 0.17 0.05 16.03
C LEU A 25 0.61 -1.37 16.43
N LEU A 26 0.80 -2.25 15.45
CA LEU A 26 1.06 -3.68 15.71
C LEU A 26 2.45 -3.92 16.29
N GLU A 27 3.38 -2.97 16.15
CA GLU A 27 4.75 -3.06 16.68
C GLU A 27 4.82 -2.83 18.19
N ASP A 28 3.88 -2.06 18.76
CA ASP A 28 3.87 -1.71 20.19
C ASP A 28 3.09 -2.72 21.04
N LEU A 29 2.50 -3.74 20.42
CA LEU A 29 1.66 -4.73 21.10
C LEU A 29 2.47 -5.92 21.58
N ASN A 30 2.57 -6.08 22.90
CA ASN A 30 3.12 -7.28 23.51
C ASN A 30 2.01 -8.29 23.84
N LEU A 31 1.52 -9.00 22.82
CA LEU A 31 0.41 -9.95 22.94
C LEU A 31 0.84 -11.39 22.59
N PRO A 32 0.14 -12.41 23.13
CA PRO A 32 0.35 -13.79 22.72
C PRO A 32 0.14 -13.97 21.20
N LEU A 33 0.92 -14.85 20.58
CA LEU A 33 0.88 -15.11 19.13
C LEU A 33 -0.54 -15.36 18.61
N THR A 34 -1.38 -16.07 19.35
CA THR A 34 -2.77 -16.35 18.98
C THR A 34 -3.61 -15.07 18.84
N GLN A 35 -3.44 -14.13 19.77
CA GLN A 35 -4.14 -12.84 19.72
C GLN A 35 -3.56 -11.95 18.61
N MET A 36 -2.23 -11.96 18.45
CA MET A 36 -1.56 -11.21 17.39
C MET A 36 -2.04 -11.65 16.00
N LYS A 37 -2.15 -12.97 15.76
CA LYS A 37 -2.71 -13.52 14.51
C LYS A 37 -4.12 -12.99 14.22
N ARG A 38 -4.97 -12.88 15.26
CA ARG A 38 -6.33 -12.35 15.11
C ARG A 38 -6.32 -10.87 14.73
N LEU A 39 -5.47 -10.08 15.37
CA LEU A 39 -5.33 -8.66 15.09
C LEU A 39 -4.76 -8.38 13.70
N VAL A 40 -3.74 -9.13 13.28
CA VAL A 40 -3.20 -9.03 11.91
C VAL A 40 -4.28 -9.37 10.89
N LYS A 41 -5.07 -10.43 11.12
CA LYS A 41 -6.19 -10.78 10.23
C LYS A 41 -7.22 -9.64 10.12
N ASP A 42 -7.57 -9.03 11.24
CA ASP A 42 -8.50 -7.90 11.28
C ASP A 42 -7.93 -6.64 10.61
N ALA A 43 -6.64 -6.34 10.83
CA ALA A 43 -5.94 -5.24 10.18
C ALA A 43 -5.92 -5.40 8.65
N VAL A 44 -5.60 -6.60 8.15
CA VAL A 44 -5.65 -6.91 6.72
C VAL A 44 -7.06 -6.76 6.16
N TYR A 45 -8.07 -7.27 6.88
CA TYR A 45 -9.47 -7.11 6.48
C TYR A 45 -9.86 -5.64 6.36
N LYS A 46 -9.56 -4.83 7.38
CA LYS A 46 -9.85 -3.38 7.42
C LYS A 46 -9.13 -2.64 6.29
N TYR A 47 -7.85 -2.94 6.07
CA TYR A 47 -7.07 -2.31 5.01
C TYR A 47 -7.63 -2.57 3.60
N ASN A 48 -8.08 -3.80 3.33
CA ASN A 48 -8.61 -4.20 2.02
C ASN A 48 -10.06 -3.77 1.81
N ASN A 49 -10.90 -3.85 2.84
CA ASN A 49 -12.35 -3.74 2.69
C ASN A 49 -12.93 -2.42 3.18
N LEU A 50 -12.30 -1.76 4.16
CA LEU A 50 -12.87 -0.59 4.84
C LEU A 50 -12.08 0.69 4.58
N ARG A 51 -10.75 0.60 4.47
CA ARG A 51 -9.86 1.75 4.31
C ARG A 51 -9.98 2.32 2.88
N PRO A 52 -10.41 3.58 2.69
CA PRO A 52 -10.35 4.24 1.40
C PRO A 52 -8.92 4.70 1.08
N HIS A 53 -8.46 4.51 -0.16
CA HIS A 53 -7.10 4.90 -0.58
C HIS A 53 -7.14 6.04 -1.59
N TYR A 54 -6.28 7.05 -1.39
CA TYR A 54 -6.21 8.21 -2.28
C TYR A 54 -5.74 7.83 -3.71
N SER A 55 -4.79 6.92 -3.81
CA SER A 55 -4.32 6.35 -5.10
C SER A 55 -5.43 5.58 -5.83
N CYS A 56 -6.40 5.07 -5.09
CA CYS A 56 -7.60 4.39 -5.60
C CYS A 56 -8.79 5.33 -5.78
N GLY A 57 -8.61 6.66 -5.71
CA GLY A 57 -9.70 7.62 -5.84
C GLY A 57 -10.72 7.53 -4.69
N TYR A 58 -10.24 7.34 -3.46
CA TYR A 58 -11.05 7.12 -2.26
C TYR A 58 -11.91 5.86 -2.29
N LYS A 59 -11.45 4.83 -3.01
CA LYS A 59 -12.05 3.49 -3.02
C LYS A 59 -11.17 2.52 -2.24
N THR A 60 -11.74 1.38 -1.86
CA THR A 60 -11.02 0.34 -1.11
C THR A 60 -10.26 -0.58 -2.07
N PRO A 61 -9.14 -1.21 -1.64
CA PRO A 61 -8.37 -2.12 -2.48
C PRO A 61 -9.24 -3.25 -3.02
N GLU A 62 -10.12 -3.82 -2.20
CA GLU A 62 -11.02 -4.90 -2.60
C GLU A 62 -11.96 -4.44 -3.71
N TYR A 63 -12.54 -3.24 -3.58
CA TYR A 63 -13.39 -2.68 -4.63
C TYR A 63 -12.62 -2.52 -5.94
N MET A 64 -11.39 -1.99 -5.88
CA MET A 64 -10.54 -1.79 -7.06
C MET A 64 -10.14 -3.10 -7.73
N HIS A 65 -9.87 -4.15 -6.94
CA HIS A 65 -9.49 -5.48 -7.42
C HIS A 65 -10.57 -6.10 -8.33
N HIS A 66 -11.84 -5.86 -8.01
CA HIS A 66 -12.98 -6.36 -8.80
C HIS A 66 -13.28 -5.53 -10.05
N GLN A 67 -12.61 -4.39 -10.27
CA GLN A 67 -12.84 -3.57 -11.45
C GLN A 67 -12.19 -4.16 -12.70
N ARG A 68 -12.94 -4.25 -13.80
CA ARG A 68 -12.44 -4.71 -15.11
C ARG A 68 -11.65 -3.65 -15.88
N GLN A 69 -11.93 -2.37 -15.62
CA GLN A 69 -11.26 -1.24 -16.26
C GLN A 69 -10.72 -0.31 -15.19
N ILE A 70 -9.40 -0.25 -15.06
CA ILE A 70 -8.71 0.58 -14.06
C ILE A 70 -7.98 1.71 -14.79
N LYS A 71 -8.36 2.95 -14.47
CA LYS A 71 -7.57 4.14 -14.85
C LYS A 71 -6.50 4.38 -13.79
N ILE A 72 -5.25 4.05 -14.11
CA ILE A 72 -4.13 4.24 -13.19
C ILE A 72 -3.82 5.74 -13.07
N LYS A 73 -3.82 6.25 -11.83
CA LYS A 73 -3.39 7.62 -11.53
C LYS A 73 -1.87 7.71 -11.72
N SER A 74 -1.44 8.45 -12.74
CA SER A 74 -0.03 8.74 -12.99
C SER A 74 0.42 9.94 -12.16
N TYR A 75 1.56 9.79 -11.49
CA TYR A 75 2.22 10.86 -10.73
C TYR A 75 3.50 11.33 -11.42
N LYS A 76 3.68 11.04 -12.72
CA LYS A 76 4.80 11.58 -13.48
C LYS A 76 4.70 13.10 -13.47
N ASN A 77 5.65 13.77 -12.85
CA ASN A 77 5.81 15.21 -12.99
C ASN A 77 6.06 15.51 -14.47
N LYS A 78 5.24 16.42 -15.04
CA LYS A 78 5.53 17.04 -16.33
C LYS A 78 6.93 17.63 -16.19
N GLN A 79 7.86 17.17 -17.01
CA GLN A 79 9.31 17.41 -16.88
C GLN A 79 9.59 18.86 -16.45
N PHE A 80 10.36 19.06 -15.38
CA PHE A 80 11.28 20.20 -15.36
C PHE A 80 12.26 19.91 -16.49
N SER A 81 11.93 20.34 -17.71
CA SER A 81 12.85 20.27 -18.84
C SER A 81 14.10 21.03 -18.43
N LYS A 82 15.30 20.46 -18.60
CA LYS A 82 16.58 21.15 -18.36
C LYS A 82 16.67 22.52 -19.07
N ALA A 83 15.83 22.78 -20.07
CA ALA A 83 15.65 24.09 -20.70
C ALA A 83 15.29 25.22 -19.71
N SER A 84 14.55 24.93 -18.62
CA SER A 84 14.16 25.96 -17.63
C SER A 84 15.25 26.30 -16.61
N LEU A 85 16.40 25.61 -16.66
CA LEU A 85 17.57 25.88 -15.81
C LEU A 85 18.66 26.67 -16.55
N ALA A 86 18.46 26.95 -17.84
CA ALA A 86 19.43 27.66 -18.68
C ALA A 86 19.11 29.17 -18.84
N GLU A 87 18.07 29.68 -18.16
CA GLU A 87 17.63 31.08 -18.20
C GLU A 87 17.82 31.81 -16.85
N LEU A 88 18.72 31.33 -15.98
CA LEU A 88 19.24 32.05 -14.81
C LEU A 88 20.75 32.19 -14.92
#